data_AF-A0A751MKN2-F1
#
_entry.id   AF-A0A751MKN2-F1
#
_cell.length_a   1.000
_cell.length_b   1.000
_cell.length_c   1.000
_cell.angle_alpha   90.00
_cell.angle_beta   90.00
_cell.angle_gamma   90.00
#
_symmetry.space_group_name_H-M   'P 1'
#
loop_
_entity.id
_entity.type
_entity.pdbx_description
1 polymer ?
#
loop_
_entity_poly.entity_id
_entity_poly.type
_entity_poly.pdbx_seq_one_letter_code
_entity_poly.pdbx_strand_id
1 'polypeptide(L)'
;MKSIATAALVIISVFSLSGCFEETKSVDWWKEHHDESLKKEIECKKTGSDSQNCRNVKEANFRYQQLHATPPSFKDAFKKMEKEQSEFFKEDNKK
;
A
#
# COMPACT_ATOMS: atom_id res chain seq x y z
N MET A 1 37.90 32.96 4.62
CA MET A 1 38.14 31.50 4.68
C MET A 1 37.40 30.79 5.82
N LYS A 2 37.30 31.38 7.02
CA LYS A 2 36.60 30.75 8.18
C LYS A 2 35.08 30.60 8.01
N SER A 3 34.40 31.51 7.28
CA SER A 3 32.93 31.46 7.08
C SER A 3 32.46 30.49 5.99
N ILE A 4 33.33 30.15 5.03
CA ILE A 4 33.00 29.22 3.93
C ILE A 4 32.98 27.78 4.47
N ALA A 5 33.89 27.45 5.38
CA ALA A 5 33.92 26.15 6.05
C ALA A 5 32.66 25.91 6.91
N THR A 6 32.14 26.95 7.56
CA THR A 6 30.91 26.86 8.37
C THR A 6 29.66 26.72 7.52
N ALA A 7 29.57 27.38 6.36
CA ALA A 7 28.43 27.23 5.46
C ALA A 7 28.34 25.83 4.83
N ALA A 8 29.48 25.23 4.47
CA ALA A 8 29.52 23.88 3.91
C ALA A 8 29.07 22.80 4.91
N LEU A 9 29.43 22.94 6.18
CA LEU A 9 29.01 22.01 7.25
C LEU A 9 27.51 22.05 7.54
N VAL A 10 26.87 23.22 7.42
CA VAL A 10 25.41 23.36 7.61
C VAL A 10 24.63 22.75 6.44
N ILE A 11 25.15 22.82 5.22
CA ILE A 11 24.48 22.22 4.05
C ILE A 11 24.52 20.68 4.13
N ILE A 12 25.64 20.10 4.57
CA ILE A 12 25.81 18.64 4.71
C ILE A 12 24.89 18.08 5.81
N SER A 13 24.69 18.80 6.91
CA SER A 13 23.82 18.33 7.99
C SER A 13 22.32 18.32 7.62
N VAL A 14 21.90 19.16 6.67
CA VAL A 14 20.52 19.15 6.14
C VAL A 14 20.24 17.93 5.27
N PHE A 15 21.23 17.42 4.53
CA PHE A 15 21.11 16.16 3.78
C PHE A 15 21.12 14.91 4.67
N SER A 16 21.64 15.00 5.89
CA SER A 16 21.57 13.91 6.88
C SER A 16 20.21 13.81 7.59
N LEU A 17 19.34 14.82 7.46
CA LEU A 17 17.99 14.83 8.03
C LEU A 17 16.92 14.23 7.11
N SER A 18 17.25 13.96 5.84
CA SER A 18 16.49 13.03 5.02
C SER A 18 16.74 11.61 5.52
N GLY A 19 15.93 11.20 6.50
CA GLY A 19 16.04 9.93 7.19
C GLY A 19 16.22 8.75 6.24
N CYS A 20 17.05 7.79 6.65
CA CYS A 20 17.22 6.46 6.04
C CYS A 20 16.82 6.40 4.56
N PHE A 21 17.68 6.88 3.67
CA PHE A 21 17.49 6.72 2.23
C PHE A 21 17.62 5.24 1.85
N GLU A 22 16.56 4.49 2.10
CA GLU A 22 16.32 3.26 1.38
C GLU A 22 16.10 3.63 -0.09
N GLU A 23 16.81 2.94 -0.98
CA GLU A 23 16.64 3.14 -2.42
C GLU A 23 15.16 2.98 -2.79
N THR A 24 14.63 3.95 -3.54
CA THR A 24 13.23 3.90 -3.96
C THR A 24 13.07 2.83 -5.04
N LYS A 25 12.33 1.78 -4.72
CA LYS A 25 11.99 0.71 -5.68
C LYS A 25 10.68 1.05 -6.39
N SER A 26 10.59 0.69 -7.67
CA SER A 26 9.39 0.92 -8.48
C SER A 26 8.23 0.02 -8.05
N VAL A 27 7.01 0.40 -8.45
CA VAL A 27 5.80 -0.42 -8.23
C VAL A 27 5.95 -1.82 -8.84
N ASP A 28 6.51 -1.92 -10.05
CA ASP A 28 6.69 -3.22 -10.72
C ASP A 28 7.68 -4.12 -9.99
N TRP A 29 8.77 -3.55 -9.45
CA TRP A 29 9.71 -4.32 -8.63
C TRP A 29 9.01 -4.91 -7.40
N TRP A 30 8.24 -4.11 -6.66
CA TRP A 30 7.47 -4.60 -5.49
C TRP A 30 6.42 -5.64 -5.86
N LYS A 31 5.80 -5.53 -7.03
CA LYS A 31 4.81 -6.50 -7.52
C LYS A 31 5.45 -7.85 -7.86
N GLU A 32 6.65 -7.84 -8.44
CA GLU A 32 7.46 -9.04 -8.72
C GLU A 32 8.02 -9.66 -7.43
N HIS A 33 8.27 -8.82 -6.41
CA HIS A 33 8.82 -9.18 -5.10
C HIS A 33 7.73 -9.06 -4.03
N HIS A 34 6.62 -9.78 -4.23
CA HIS A 34 5.42 -9.61 -3.41
C HIS A 34 5.64 -9.96 -1.92
N ASP A 35 6.48 -10.93 -1.61
CA ASP A 35 6.80 -11.29 -0.22
C ASP A 35 7.56 -10.16 0.50
N GLU A 36 8.50 -9.51 -0.19
CA GLU A 36 9.17 -8.30 0.29
C GLU A 36 8.20 -7.14 0.44
N SER A 37 7.28 -6.99 -0.53
CA SER A 37 6.25 -5.95 -0.52
C SER A 37 5.32 -6.08 0.69
N LEU A 38 4.91 -7.30 1.05
CA LEU A 38 4.09 -7.56 2.24
C LEU A 38 4.83 -7.20 3.54
N LYS A 39 6.11 -7.57 3.65
CA LYS A 39 6.94 -7.20 4.82
C LYS A 39 7.06 -5.68 4.94
N LYS A 40 7.29 -4.99 3.82
CA LYS A 40 7.40 -3.54 3.78
C LYS A 40 6.06 -2.87 4.11
N GLU A 41 4.94 -3.42 3.68
CA GLU A 41 3.61 -2.90 4.03
C GLU A 41 3.37 -2.93 5.55
N ILE A 42 3.79 -4.00 6.23
CA ILE A 42 3.71 -4.11 7.69
C ILE A 42 4.55 -3.00 8.36
N GLU A 43 5.77 -2.77 7.88
CA GLU A 43 6.63 -1.69 8.36
C GLU A 43 6.00 -0.31 8.16
N CYS A 44 5.45 -0.04 6.97
CA CYS A 44 4.77 1.21 6.63
C CYS A 44 3.57 1.46 7.56
N LYS A 45 2.77 0.43 7.85
CA LYS A 45 1.63 0.52 8.79
C LYS A 45 2.08 0.78 10.22
N LYS A 46 3.16 0.12 10.66
CA LYS A 46 3.70 0.27 12.02
C LYS A 46 4.27 1.68 12.25
N THR A 47 4.96 2.22 11.26
CA THR A 47 5.62 3.53 11.34
C THR A 47 4.71 4.70 11.00
N GLY A 48 3.63 4.46 10.25
CA GLY A 48 2.82 5.52 9.64
C GLY A 48 3.57 6.26 8.53
N SER A 49 4.61 5.64 7.95
CA SER A 49 5.44 6.27 6.92
C SER A 49 4.67 6.41 5.60
N ASP A 50 4.69 7.62 5.03
CA ASP A 50 4.29 7.89 3.65
C ASP A 50 5.51 8.12 2.75
N SER A 51 6.55 7.30 2.93
CA SER A 51 7.69 7.30 1.99
C SER A 51 7.25 6.89 0.58
N GLN A 52 8.07 7.19 -0.43
CA GLN A 52 7.77 6.75 -1.79
C GLN A 52 7.69 5.21 -1.89
N ASN A 53 8.51 4.49 -1.14
CA ASN A 53 8.41 3.03 -1.04
C ASN A 53 7.07 2.59 -0.45
N CYS A 54 6.57 3.25 0.61
CA CYS A 54 5.27 2.91 1.19
C CYS A 54 4.10 3.17 0.23
N ARG A 55 4.16 4.25 -0.56
CA ARG A 55 3.18 4.51 -1.63
C ARG A 55 3.25 3.43 -2.72
N ASN A 56 4.46 3.09 -3.17
CA ASN A 56 4.66 2.10 -4.22
C ASN A 56 4.24 0.69 -3.79
N VAL A 57 4.53 0.29 -2.55
CA VAL A 57 4.10 -0.98 -1.94
C VAL A 57 2.58 -1.10 -1.90
N LYS A 58 1.89 -0.05 -1.46
CA LYS A 58 0.43 -0.03 -1.43
C LYS A 58 -0.16 -0.28 -2.81
N GLU A 59 0.38 0.39 -3.82
CA GLU A 59 -0.05 0.22 -5.20
C GLU A 59 0.30 -1.17 -5.75
N ALA A 60 1.50 -1.68 -5.48
CA ALA A 60 1.95 -2.99 -5.91
C ALA A 60 1.07 -4.11 -5.35
N ASN A 61 0.77 -4.06 -4.05
CA ASN A 61 -0.08 -5.06 -3.39
C ASN A 61 -1.52 -5.01 -3.92
N PHE A 62 -2.05 -3.81 -4.18
CA PHE A 62 -3.36 -3.66 -4.82
C PHE A 62 -3.39 -4.29 -6.22
N ARG A 63 -2.40 -3.98 -7.07
CA ARG A 63 -2.29 -4.56 -8.42
C ARG A 63 -2.09 -6.07 -8.38
N TYR A 64 -1.29 -6.57 -7.45
CA TYR A 64 -1.10 -8.02 -7.25
C TYR A 64 -2.42 -8.70 -6.90
N GLN A 65 -3.20 -8.13 -5.97
CA GLN A 65 -4.52 -8.66 -5.61
C GLN A 65 -5.49 -8.67 -6.80
N GLN A 66 -5.51 -7.61 -7.62
CA GLN A 66 -6.36 -7.56 -8.81
C GLN A 66 -5.98 -8.62 -9.85
N LEU A 67 -4.68 -8.82 -10.09
CA LEU A 67 -4.18 -9.83 -11.04
C LEU A 67 -4.51 -11.26 -10.61
N HIS A 68 -4.54 -11.52 -9.30
CA HIS A 68 -4.80 -12.85 -8.73
C HIS A 68 -6.23 -13.02 -8.21
N ALA A 69 -7.11 -12.04 -8.45
CA ALA A 69 -8.50 -12.13 -8.05
C ALA A 69 -9.22 -13.20 -8.87
N THR A 70 -9.94 -14.09 -8.19
CA THR A 70 -10.85 -15.01 -8.88
C THR A 70 -11.96 -14.21 -9.55
N PRO A 71 -12.16 -14.32 -10.87
CA PRO A 71 -13.22 -13.59 -11.55
C PRO A 71 -14.58 -14.02 -10.98
N PRO A 72 -15.50 -13.09 -10.70
CA PRO A 72 -16.82 -13.45 -10.24
C PRO A 72 -17.54 -14.23 -11.35
N SER A 73 -18.03 -15.42 -11.02
CA SER A 73 -18.97 -16.14 -11.88
C SER A 73 -20.31 -15.43 -11.84
N PHE A 74 -20.89 -15.13 -13.00
CA PHE A 74 -22.23 -14.54 -13.10
C PHE A 74 -23.24 -15.35 -12.28
N LYS A 75 -23.17 -16.69 -12.33
CA LYS A 75 -24.06 -17.57 -11.56
C LYS A 75 -23.93 -17.39 -10.06
N ASP A 76 -22.71 -17.21 -9.56
CA ASP A 76 -22.47 -17.05 -8.13
C ASP A 76 -22.87 -15.64 -7.66
N ALA A 77 -22.70 -14.63 -8.51
CA ALA A 77 -23.21 -13.29 -8.27
C ALA A 77 -24.74 -13.27 -8.19
N PHE A 78 -25.45 -13.91 -9.14
CA PHE A 78 -26.92 -14.00 -9.11
C PHE A 78 -27.43 -14.69 -7.86
N LYS A 79 -26.86 -15.85 -7.49
CA LYS A 79 -27.24 -16.56 -6.27
C LYS A 79 -27.03 -15.72 -5.01
N LYS A 80 -25.93 -14.95 -4.95
CA LYS A 80 -25.65 -14.05 -3.83
C LYS A 80 -26.71 -12.95 -3.73
N MET A 81 -27.05 -12.31 -4.85
CA MET A 81 -28.09 -11.27 -4.89
C MET A 81 -29.46 -11.80 -4.50
N GLU A 82 -29.86 -12.99 -5.00
CA GLU A 82 -31.13 -13.64 -4.62
C GLU A 82 -31.18 -13.91 -3.11
N LYS A 83 -30.06 -14.39 -2.54
CA LYS A 83 -29.97 -14.67 -1.10
C LYS A 83 -30.09 -13.38 -0.28
N GLU A 84 -29.33 -12.36 -0.61
CA GLU A 84 -29.35 -11.04 0.06
C GLU A 84 -30.75 -10.41 0.00
N GLN A 85 -31.41 -10.47 -1.17
CA GLN A 85 -32.79 -10.03 -1.35
C GLN A 85 -33.75 -10.80 -0.44
N SER A 86 -33.61 -12.12 -0.37
CA SER A 86 -34.47 -12.97 0.48
C SER A 86 -34.29 -12.71 1.98
N GLU A 87 -33.07 -12.36 2.41
CA GLU A 87 -32.76 -12.04 3.80
C GLU A 87 -33.32 -10.67 4.18
N PHE A 88 -33.19 -9.67 3.30
CA PHE A 88 -33.79 -8.34 3.49
C PHE A 88 -35.31 -8.41 3.71
N PHE A 89 -36.04 -9.13 2.86
CA PHE A 89 -37.50 -9.27 3.01
C PHE A 89 -37.93 -10.06 4.26
N LYS A 90 -37.10 -10.98 4.75
CA LYS A 90 -37.35 -11.70 6.02
C LYS A 90 -37.15 -10.79 7.22
N GLU A 91 -36.17 -9.90 7.17
CA GLU A 91 -35.90 -8.93 8.23
C GLU A 91 -37.03 -7.89 8.33
N ASP A 92 -37.51 -7.38 7.18
CA ASP A 92 -38.65 -6.47 7.12
C ASP A 92 -39.96 -7.10 7.63
N ASN A 93 -40.21 -8.38 7.33
CA ASN A 93 -41.40 -9.08 7.84
C ASN A 93 -41.35 -9.39 9.35
N LYS A 94 -40.19 -9.23 9.99
CA LYS A 94 -39.99 -9.52 11.42
C LYS A 94 -40.18 -8.28 12.30
N LYS A 95 -40.37 -7.10 11.70
CA LYS A 95 -40.51 -5.80 12.36
C LYS A 95 -41.98 -5.38 12.42
#